data_AF-D2HYZ7-F1
#
_entry.id   AF-D2HYZ7-F1
#
_cell.length_a   1.000
_cell.length_b   1.000
_cell.length_c   1.000
_cell.angle_alpha   90.00
_cell.angle_beta   90.00
_cell.angle_gamma   90.00
#
_symmetry.space_group_name_H-M   'P 1'
#
loop_
_entity.id
_entity.type
_entity.pdbx_description
1 polymer ?
#
loop_
_entity_poly.entity_id
_entity_poly.type
_entity_poly.pdbx_seq_one_letter_code
_entity_poly.pdbx_strand_id
1 'polypeptide(L)' 'LKACDKQPSVDLCSNHCSYFLKCPQENTVCCSTYCGNVCMSL' A
#
# COMPACT_ATOMS: atom_id res chain seq x y z
N LEU A 1 -5.78 6.95 8.38
CA LEU A 1 -4.58 6.19 7.96
C LEU A 1 -4.33 4.93 8.79
N LYS A 2 -5.34 4.39 9.51
CA LYS A 2 -5.22 3.13 10.28
C LYS A 2 -4.76 1.94 9.43
N ALA A 3 -5.01 1.96 8.13
CA ALA A 3 -4.50 1.00 7.18
C ALA A 3 -2.97 0.91 7.19
N CYS A 4 -2.26 2.05 7.21
CA CYS A 4 -0.79 2.08 7.18
C CYS A 4 -0.13 1.66 8.50
N ASP A 5 -0.89 1.65 9.60
CA ASP A 5 -0.41 1.17 10.90
C ASP A 5 -0.38 -0.37 10.95
N LYS A 6 -1.02 -1.06 9.99
CA LYS A 6 -0.99 -2.51 9.86
C LYS A 6 0.23 -2.95 9.05
N GLN A 7 0.84 -4.06 9.46
CA GLN A 7 1.87 -4.70 8.65
C GLN A 7 1.23 -5.31 7.40
N PRO A 8 1.75 -5.02 6.18
CA PRO A 8 1.25 -5.67 4.97
C PRO A 8 1.56 -7.16 5.00
N SER A 9 0.69 -7.97 4.37
CA SER A 9 1.10 -9.33 3.97
C SER A 9 2.30 -9.25 3.02
N VAL A 10 3.17 -10.26 3.04
CA VAL A 10 4.28 -10.37 2.08
C VAL A 10 3.76 -10.35 0.64
N ASP A 11 2.56 -10.87 0.38
CA ASP A 11 1.94 -10.85 -0.95
C ASP A 11 1.65 -9.43 -1.47
N LEU A 12 1.38 -8.50 -0.56
CA LEU A 12 1.13 -7.09 -0.88
C LEU A 12 2.41 -6.34 -1.25
N CYS A 13 3.59 -6.90 -0.98
CA CYS A 13 4.86 -6.29 -1.35
C CYS A 13 5.03 -6.14 -2.87
N SER A 14 4.29 -6.91 -3.66
CA SER A 14 4.26 -6.77 -5.13
C SER A 14 3.37 -5.61 -5.61
N ASN A 15 2.48 -5.08 -4.75
CA ASN A 15 1.50 -4.06 -5.11
C ASN A 15 2.04 -2.65 -4.82
N HIS A 16 3.12 -2.30 -5.51
CA HIS A 16 3.78 -1.01 -5.31
C HIS A 16 2.94 0.19 -5.76
N CYS A 17 3.15 1.30 -5.06
CA CYS A 17 2.62 2.62 -5.41
C CYS A 17 3.69 3.69 -5.29
N SER A 18 3.46 4.82 -5.95
CA SER A 18 4.31 6.00 -5.87
C SER A 18 3.49 7.26 -6.17
N TYR A 19 4.15 8.41 -6.16
CA TYR A 19 3.53 9.67 -6.58
C TYR A 19 2.96 9.60 -8.00
N PHE A 20 3.64 8.90 -8.92
CA PHE A 20 3.23 8.74 -10.31
C PHE A 20 2.35 7.49 -10.54
N LEU A 21 2.51 6.46 -9.72
CA LEU A 21 1.75 5.21 -9.79
C LEU A 21 0.76 5.11 -8.64
N LYS A 22 -0.48 5.52 -8.90
CA LYS A 22 -1.57 5.43 -7.92
C LYS A 22 -2.06 3.98 -7.77
N CYS A 23 -2.67 3.70 -6.62
CA CYS A 23 -3.31 2.41 -6.40
C CYS A 23 -4.53 2.23 -7.33
N PRO A 24 -4.64 1.10 -8.03
CA PRO A 24 -5.67 0.89 -9.05
C PRO A 24 -7.04 0.55 -8.46
N GLN A 25 -7.08 0.03 -7.23
CA GLN A 25 -8.31 -0.40 -6.57
C GLN A 25 -8.92 0.75 -5.77
N GLU A 26 -10.25 0.89 -5.86
CA GLU A 26 -10.99 1.76 -4.94
C GLU A 26 -10.79 1.31 -3.48
N ASN A 27 -10.90 2.25 -2.54
CA ASN A 27 -10.68 2.00 -1.11
C ASN A 27 -9.27 1.47 -0.76
N THR A 28 -8.26 1.84 -1.54
CA THR A 28 -6.86 1.60 -1.19
C THR A 28 -6.10 2.89 -0.97
N VAL A 29 -5.06 2.82 -0.14
CA VAL A 29 -4.17 3.93 0.20
C VAL A 29 -2.73 3.49 0.05
N CYS A 30 -1.88 4.38 -0.48
CA CYS A 30 -0.46 4.14 -0.58
C CYS A 30 0.20 4.34 0.80
N CYS A 31 0.78 3.29 1.35
CA CYS A 31 1.43 3.29 2.66
C CYS A 31 2.92 3.01 2.52
N SER A 32 3.75 3.71 3.29
CA SER A 32 5.17 3.39 3.43
C SER A 32 5.34 2.23 4.41
N THR A 33 5.94 1.14 3.95
CA THR A 33 6.11 -0.11 4.70
C THR A 33 7.55 -0.62 4.61
N TYR A 34 7.85 -1.76 5.24
CA TYR A 34 9.16 -2.41 5.12
C TYR A 34 9.47 -2.91 3.70
N CYS A 35 8.43 -3.10 2.87
CA CYS A 35 8.56 -3.42 1.45
C CYS A 35 8.65 -2.16 0.57
N GLY A 36 8.77 -0.97 1.15
CA GLY A 36 8.60 0.30 0.46
C GLY A 36 7.13 0.72 0.37
N ASN A 37 6.80 1.54 -0.63
CA ASN A 37 5.44 2.08 -0.79
C ASN A 37 4.55 1.05 -1.49
N VAL A 38 3.47 0.64 -0.81
CA VAL A 38 2.51 -0.37 -1.31
C VAL A 38 1.06 0.03 -1.05
N CYS A 39 0.16 -0.47 -1.87
CA CYS A 39 -1.28 -0.25 -1.76
C CYS A 39 -1.90 -1.11 -0.68
N MET A 40 -2.41 -0.48 0.37
CA MET A 40 -3.12 -1.10 1.48
C MET A 40 -4.62 -0.82 1.39
N SER A 41 -5.47 -1.78 1.71
CA SER A 41 -6.91 -1.54 1.86
C SER A 41 -7.20 -0.66 3.07
N LEU A 42 -8.12 0.30 2.91
CA LEU A 42 -8.55 1.23 3.96
C LEU A 42 -9.18 0.54 5.17
#